data_AF-A0A9X8E3K3-F1
#
_entry.id   AF-A0A9X8E3K3-F1
#
_cell.length_a   1.000
_cell.length_b   1.000
_cell.length_c   1.000
_cell.angle_alpha   90.00
_cell.angle_beta   90.00
_cell.angle_gamma   90.00
#
_symmetry.space_group_name_H-M   'P 1'
#
loop_
_entity.id
_entity.type
_entity.pdbx_description
1 polymer ?
#
loop_
_entity_poly.entity_id
_entity_poly.type
_entity_poly.pdbx_seq_one_letter_code
_entity_poly.pdbx_strand_id
1 'polypeptide(L)'
;APQFPWATSSFLQLDVANLWFGDGKSVGKLHFDAYENLMTMVSGQKQFVLYDPSDNTRLYEGHIREAQYEMDASGDGFYRRKLMESTSMVNSPVDINDPADVTRYPRFAQANALRCTVNEGDTLFVPSFWWHEVISTPATHEARNVAVNYWYKPLYTKDFPCKSCRVRFNLAYEHVLRSLRSKKEEQSRDEL
;
A
#
# COMPACT_ATOMS: atom_id res chain seq x y z
N ALA A 1 -4.13 0.47 21.15
CA ALA A 1 -3.79 0.07 19.77
C ALA A 1 -4.87 -0.87 19.27
N PRO A 2 -5.32 -0.77 18.01
CA PRO A 2 -6.27 -1.72 17.44
C PRO A 2 -5.74 -3.15 17.56
N GLN A 3 -6.63 -4.09 17.83
CA GLN A 3 -6.29 -5.50 17.98
C GLN A 3 -7.00 -6.30 16.89
N PHE A 4 -6.27 -7.22 16.26
CA PHE A 4 -6.79 -8.12 15.25
C PHE A 4 -6.60 -9.57 15.73
N PRO A 5 -7.55 -10.14 16.48
CA PRO A 5 -7.42 -11.49 17.04
C PRO A 5 -7.17 -12.59 16.00
N TRP A 6 -7.50 -12.32 14.73
CA TRP A 6 -7.29 -13.22 13.60
C TRP A 6 -5.90 -13.06 12.94
N ALA A 7 -5.23 -11.90 13.10
CA ALA A 7 -3.92 -11.62 12.51
C ALA A 7 -2.79 -11.98 13.50
N THR A 8 -2.85 -13.18 14.04
CA THR A 8 -1.84 -13.72 14.96
C THR A 8 -0.56 -14.07 14.21
N SER A 9 0.55 -14.24 14.95
CA SER A 9 1.83 -14.70 14.38
C SER A 9 1.75 -16.09 13.73
N SER A 10 0.71 -16.87 14.04
CA SER A 10 0.41 -18.15 13.40
C SER A 10 -0.36 -18.03 12.07
N PHE A 11 -0.71 -16.82 11.65
CA PHE A 11 -1.40 -16.55 10.39
C PHE A 11 -0.69 -15.48 9.56
N LEU A 12 -0.42 -14.30 10.14
CA LEU A 12 0.32 -13.21 9.50
C LEU A 12 1.56 -12.87 10.33
N GLN A 13 2.74 -12.87 9.69
CA GLN A 13 3.99 -12.55 10.34
C GLN A 13 4.22 -11.04 10.29
N LEU A 14 4.00 -10.36 11.42
CA LEU A 14 4.22 -8.92 11.54
C LEU A 14 5.72 -8.61 11.35
N ASP A 15 6.01 -7.59 10.55
CA ASP A 15 7.36 -7.11 10.30
C ASP A 15 7.56 -5.72 10.92
N VAL A 16 6.67 -4.78 10.60
CA VAL A 16 6.75 -3.39 11.05
C VAL A 16 5.38 -2.86 11.45
N ALA A 17 5.34 -2.04 12.50
CA ALA A 17 4.18 -1.21 12.84
C ALA A 17 4.59 0.27 12.74
N ASN A 18 3.89 1.04 11.91
CA ASN A 18 4.19 2.47 11.72
C ASN A 18 3.10 3.35 12.32
N LEU A 19 3.50 4.54 12.76
CA LEU A 19 2.62 5.64 13.11
C LEU A 19 2.74 6.72 12.02
N TRP A 20 1.61 7.14 11.49
CA TRP A 20 1.49 8.27 10.57
C TRP A 20 0.85 9.43 11.33
N PHE A 21 1.53 10.57 11.35
CA PHE A 21 1.06 11.79 12.00
C PHE A 21 1.37 12.98 11.09
N GLY A 22 0.38 13.85 10.85
CA GLY A 22 0.57 15.06 10.06
C GLY A 22 -0.62 16.00 10.13
N ASP A 23 -0.53 17.11 9.38
CA ASP A 23 -1.59 18.13 9.29
C ASP A 23 -2.75 17.74 8.35
N GLY A 24 -2.66 16.56 7.73
CA GLY A 24 -3.66 16.05 6.79
C GLY A 24 -3.58 16.70 5.41
N LYS A 25 -2.39 17.11 4.96
CA LYS A 25 -2.15 17.55 3.57
C LYS A 25 -1.19 16.65 2.80
N SER A 26 -0.87 15.48 3.37
CA SER A 26 0.04 14.52 2.73
C SER A 26 -0.68 13.71 1.64
N VAL A 27 0.05 13.49 0.55
CA VAL A 27 -0.35 12.60 -0.54
C VAL A 27 0.76 11.58 -0.74
N GLY A 28 0.47 10.31 -0.47
CA GLY A 28 1.33 9.20 -0.88
C GLY A 28 1.03 8.86 -2.33
N LYS A 29 1.90 9.31 -3.24
CA LYS A 29 1.74 9.15 -4.70
C LYS A 29 1.64 7.67 -5.10
N LEU A 30 0.97 7.40 -6.22
CA LEU A 30 0.67 6.05 -6.69
C LEU A 30 1.88 5.09 -6.72
N HIS A 31 1.83 4.07 -5.87
CA HIS A 31 2.87 3.06 -5.67
C HIS A 31 2.27 1.73 -5.20
N PHE A 32 3.08 0.72 -4.95
CA PHE A 32 2.66 -0.47 -4.19
C PHE A 32 3.75 -0.91 -3.22
N ASP A 33 3.34 -1.67 -2.21
CA ASP A 33 4.22 -2.27 -1.21
C ASP A 33 4.23 -3.78 -1.29
N ALA A 34 5.34 -4.39 -0.88
CA ALA A 34 5.47 -5.85 -0.74
C ALA A 34 5.01 -6.34 0.64
N TYR A 35 3.90 -5.81 1.17
CA TYR A 35 3.39 -6.13 2.49
C TYR A 35 1.87 -6.32 2.49
N GLU A 36 1.40 -7.26 3.30
CA GLU A 36 -0.01 -7.30 3.69
C GLU A 36 -0.22 -6.17 4.71
N ASN A 37 -1.02 -5.16 4.35
CA ASN A 37 -1.09 -3.91 5.10
C ASN A 37 -2.47 -3.73 5.76
N LEU A 38 -2.50 -3.67 7.08
CA LEU A 38 -3.69 -3.27 7.85
C LEU A 38 -3.54 -1.80 8.25
N MET A 39 -4.20 -0.90 7.53
CA MET A 39 -4.23 0.54 7.79
C MET A 39 -5.43 0.88 8.67
N THR A 40 -5.20 1.34 9.90
CA THR A 40 -6.26 1.76 10.83
C THR A 40 -6.21 3.26 11.04
N MET A 41 -7.34 3.91 10.82
CA MET A 41 -7.46 5.35 11.01
C MET A 41 -7.77 5.68 12.47
N VAL A 42 -7.00 6.58 13.07
CA VAL A 42 -7.16 6.99 14.48
C VAL A 42 -7.84 8.35 14.59
N SER A 43 -7.42 9.33 13.79
CA SER A 43 -8.02 10.68 13.76
C SER A 43 -7.90 11.29 12.36
N GLY A 44 -8.97 11.86 11.83
CA GLY A 44 -9.10 12.31 10.45
C GLY A 44 -9.55 11.21 9.49
N GLN A 45 -9.21 11.35 8.22
CA GLN A 45 -9.63 10.41 7.18
C GLN A 45 -8.49 10.16 6.19
N LYS A 46 -8.50 8.97 5.58
CA LYS A 46 -7.67 8.66 4.41
C LYS A 46 -8.55 8.23 3.25
N GLN A 47 -8.29 8.80 2.08
CA GLN A 47 -8.86 8.35 0.81
C GLN A 47 -7.83 7.52 0.06
N PHE A 48 -8.19 6.30 -0.28
CA PHE A 48 -7.38 5.38 -1.06
C PHE A 48 -7.94 5.30 -2.49
N VAL A 49 -7.06 5.44 -3.47
CA VAL A 49 -7.33 5.09 -4.86
C VAL A 49 -6.49 3.87 -5.20
N LEU A 50 -7.15 2.74 -5.37
CA LEU A 50 -6.55 1.41 -5.51
C LEU A 50 -6.66 0.91 -6.95
N TYR A 51 -5.64 0.19 -7.42
CA TYR A 51 -5.68 -0.51 -8.71
C TYR A 51 -5.13 -1.93 -8.56
N ASP A 52 -5.62 -2.81 -9.43
CA ASP A 52 -5.25 -4.22 -9.41
C ASP A 52 -3.76 -4.42 -9.73
N PRO A 53 -3.06 -5.35 -9.07
CA PRO A 53 -1.65 -5.67 -9.36
C PRO A 53 -1.36 -6.10 -10.82
N SER A 54 -2.38 -6.43 -11.61
CA SER A 54 -2.27 -6.72 -13.04
C SER A 54 -2.20 -5.46 -13.92
N ASP A 55 -2.56 -4.29 -13.40
CA ASP A 55 -2.55 -3.02 -14.14
C ASP A 55 -1.15 -2.40 -14.28
N ASN A 56 -0.06 -3.08 -13.86
CA ASN A 56 1.33 -2.60 -13.95
C ASN A 56 1.69 -1.89 -15.28
N THR A 57 1.26 -2.45 -16.42
CA THR A 57 1.55 -1.86 -17.74
C THR A 57 0.70 -0.61 -18.04
N ARG A 58 -0.51 -0.56 -17.50
CA ARG A 58 -1.43 0.59 -17.62
C ARG A 58 -1.04 1.72 -16.67
N LEU A 59 -0.41 1.38 -15.54
CA LEU A 59 0.09 2.31 -14.54
C LEU A 59 1.55 2.71 -14.78
N TYR A 60 2.17 2.28 -15.88
CA TYR A 60 3.54 2.65 -16.24
C TYR A 60 4.55 2.39 -15.11
N GLU A 61 4.49 1.17 -14.55
CA GLU A 61 5.40 0.70 -13.50
C GLU A 61 6.87 1.05 -13.80
N GLY A 62 7.53 1.74 -12.86
CA GLY A 62 8.93 2.09 -13.01
C GLY A 62 9.61 2.57 -11.73
N HIS A 63 10.94 2.64 -11.79
CA HIS A 63 11.77 3.25 -10.75
C HIS A 63 11.99 4.73 -11.09
N ILE A 64 11.35 5.61 -10.32
CA ILE A 64 11.39 7.07 -10.51
C ILE A 64 12.35 7.70 -9.52
N ARG A 65 13.55 8.08 -9.98
CA ARG A 65 14.63 8.61 -9.13
C ARG A 65 14.12 9.60 -8.08
N GLU A 66 14.34 9.28 -6.81
CA GLU A 66 13.94 10.09 -5.67
C GLU A 66 14.86 11.28 -5.48
N ALA A 67 14.31 12.41 -5.05
CA ALA A 67 15.07 13.62 -4.72
C ALA A 67 15.15 13.80 -3.20
N GLN A 68 16.35 14.05 -2.69
CA GLN A 68 16.54 14.53 -1.32
C GLN A 68 16.44 16.05 -1.30
N TYR A 69 15.56 16.56 -0.45
CA TYR A 69 15.38 17.98 -0.22
C TYR A 69 16.09 18.41 1.07
N GLU A 70 16.54 19.65 1.08
CA GLU A 70 17.11 20.31 2.26
C GLU A 70 16.43 21.66 2.44
N MET A 71 16.26 22.07 3.69
CA MET A 71 15.67 23.37 4.02
C MET A 71 16.69 24.46 3.71
N ASP A 72 16.21 25.58 3.15
CA ASP A 72 17.05 26.77 2.98
C ASP A 72 17.48 27.31 4.35
N ALA A 73 18.64 27.95 4.41
CA ALA A 73 19.18 28.56 5.63
C ALA A 73 18.24 29.64 6.20
N SER A 74 17.43 30.28 5.35
CA SER A 74 16.36 31.21 5.74
C SER A 74 15.21 30.53 6.50
N GLY A 75 14.98 29.24 6.27
CA GLY A 75 13.79 28.51 6.73
C GLY A 75 12.55 28.71 5.87
N ASP A 76 12.62 29.50 4.79
CA ASP A 76 11.45 29.90 3.99
C ASP A 76 11.11 28.92 2.85
N GLY A 77 11.90 27.86 2.68
CA GLY A 77 11.65 26.89 1.62
C GLY A 77 12.59 25.70 1.63
N PHE A 78 12.42 24.86 0.62
CA PHE A 78 13.25 23.68 0.38
C PHE A 78 13.87 23.74 -1.01
N TYR A 79 15.10 23.25 -1.14
CA TYR A 79 15.74 23.05 -2.44
C TYR A 79 16.14 21.59 -2.60
N ARG A 80 16.25 21.15 -3.86
CA ARG A 80 16.71 19.80 -4.18
C ARG A 80 18.22 19.71 -3.97
N ARG A 81 18.64 18.97 -2.93
CA ARG A 81 20.05 18.72 -2.61
C ARG A 81 20.68 17.70 -3.55
N LYS A 82 20.02 16.56 -3.76
CA LYS A 82 20.55 15.42 -4.53
C LYS A 82 19.43 14.64 -5.20
N LEU A 83 19.73 14.10 -6.38
CA LEU A 83 18.90 13.07 -7.02
C LEU A 83 19.53 11.71 -6.80
N MET A 84 18.80 10.79 -6.17
CA MET A 84 19.25 9.45 -5.84
C MET A 84 19.52 8.64 -7.12
N GLU A 85 20.42 7.66 -7.05
CA GLU A 85 20.75 6.79 -8.18
C GLU A 85 19.70 5.68 -8.38
N SER A 86 19.07 5.24 -7.29
CA SER A 86 17.99 4.26 -7.29
C SER A 86 16.85 4.74 -6.38
N THR A 87 15.66 4.20 -6.63
CA THR A 87 14.54 4.29 -5.70
C THR A 87 14.50 3.08 -4.79
N SER A 88 13.90 3.24 -3.62
CA SER A 88 13.60 2.10 -2.75
C SER A 88 12.23 1.48 -3.09
N MET A 89 11.41 2.22 -3.83
CA MET A 89 10.01 1.88 -4.14
C MET A 89 9.74 1.87 -5.64
N VAL A 90 8.81 0.99 -6.04
CA VAL A 90 8.25 0.98 -7.39
C VAL A 90 7.06 1.94 -7.42
N ASN A 91 7.07 2.87 -8.37
CA ASN A 91 6.09 3.94 -8.47
C ASN A 91 5.48 4.01 -9.87
N SER A 92 4.43 4.81 -9.99
CA SER A 92 3.85 5.24 -11.25
C SER A 92 4.18 6.71 -11.52
N PRO A 93 4.56 7.09 -12.75
CA PRO A 93 4.76 8.49 -13.11
C PRO A 93 3.45 9.19 -13.50
N VAL A 94 2.32 8.48 -13.45
CA VAL A 94 0.99 8.99 -13.78
C VAL A 94 0.47 9.83 -12.62
N ASP A 95 -0.02 11.05 -12.91
CA ASP A 95 -0.85 11.80 -11.97
C ASP A 95 -2.32 11.44 -12.18
N ILE A 96 -2.87 10.65 -11.26
CA ILE A 96 -4.25 10.17 -11.35
C ILE A 96 -5.30 11.29 -11.15
N ASN A 97 -4.87 12.48 -10.73
CA ASN A 97 -5.74 13.63 -10.51
C ASN A 97 -5.66 14.66 -11.64
N ASP A 98 -4.79 14.45 -12.63
CA ASP A 98 -4.71 15.29 -13.83
C ASP A 98 -5.36 14.56 -15.03
N PRO A 99 -6.58 14.96 -15.45
CA PRO A 99 -7.24 14.36 -16.60
C PRO A 99 -6.46 14.51 -17.91
N ALA A 100 -5.57 15.50 -18.04
CA ALA A 100 -4.77 15.70 -19.24
C ALA A 100 -3.64 14.67 -19.36
N ASP A 101 -3.23 14.05 -18.26
CA ASP A 101 -2.08 13.15 -18.19
C ASP A 101 -2.32 11.84 -18.96
N VAL A 102 -3.58 11.49 -19.25
CA VAL A 102 -3.93 10.41 -20.19
C VAL A 102 -3.37 10.65 -21.60
N THR A 103 -3.08 11.89 -21.99
CA THR A 103 -2.41 12.19 -23.26
C THR A 103 -0.96 11.71 -23.25
N ARG A 104 -0.28 11.87 -22.11
CA ARG A 104 1.11 11.43 -21.90
C ARG A 104 1.18 9.93 -21.59
N TYR A 105 0.19 9.39 -20.90
CA TYR A 105 0.09 8.01 -20.45
C TYR A 105 -1.20 7.34 -20.95
N PRO A 106 -1.38 7.15 -22.27
CA PRO A 106 -2.64 6.68 -22.86
C PRO A 106 -3.13 5.32 -22.39
N ARG A 107 -2.25 4.45 -21.89
CA ARG A 107 -2.65 3.14 -21.34
C ARG A 107 -3.39 3.27 -20.00
N PHE A 108 -3.18 4.36 -19.27
CA PHE A 108 -3.81 4.59 -17.97
C PHE A 108 -5.33 4.73 -18.08
N ALA A 109 -5.83 5.23 -19.21
CA ALA A 109 -7.28 5.35 -19.46
C ALA A 109 -8.04 4.02 -19.39
N GLN A 110 -7.34 2.88 -19.42
CA GLN A 110 -7.92 1.53 -19.31
C GLN A 110 -7.78 0.92 -17.90
N ALA A 111 -7.10 1.60 -16.96
CA ALA A 111 -6.95 1.13 -15.60
C ALA A 111 -8.24 1.38 -14.82
N ASN A 112 -8.62 0.44 -13.95
CA ASN A 112 -9.86 0.54 -13.18
C ASN A 112 -9.55 0.88 -11.73
N ALA A 113 -9.98 2.07 -11.31
CA ALA A 113 -9.78 2.54 -9.95
C ALA A 113 -10.88 2.02 -9.01
N LEU A 114 -10.47 1.46 -7.87
CA LEU A 114 -11.33 1.31 -6.71
C LEU A 114 -11.06 2.47 -5.75
N ARG A 115 -12.12 3.12 -5.24
CA ARG A 115 -11.99 4.25 -4.33
C ARG A 115 -12.58 3.86 -2.97
N CYS A 116 -11.80 4.06 -1.92
CA CYS A 116 -12.20 3.74 -0.56
C CYS A 116 -11.89 4.91 0.36
N THR A 117 -12.80 5.21 1.27
CA THR A 117 -12.63 6.20 2.31
C THR A 117 -12.55 5.48 3.65
N VAL A 118 -11.46 5.69 4.39
CA VAL A 118 -11.20 5.10 5.70
C VAL A 118 -11.39 6.19 6.75
N ASN A 119 -12.45 6.08 7.55
CA ASN A 119 -12.78 7.04 8.59
C ASN A 119 -12.21 6.61 9.94
N GLU A 120 -12.24 7.50 10.93
CA GLU A 120 -11.81 7.19 12.30
C GLU A 120 -12.45 5.90 12.83
N GLY A 121 -11.61 4.99 13.32
CA GLY A 121 -12.03 3.67 13.79
C GLY A 121 -12.09 2.59 12.72
N ASP A 122 -12.11 2.94 11.43
CA ASP A 122 -12.08 1.97 10.34
C ASP A 122 -10.67 1.39 10.15
N THR A 123 -10.62 0.12 9.73
CA THR A 123 -9.41 -0.55 9.24
C THR A 123 -9.61 -0.97 7.80
N LEU A 124 -8.69 -0.57 6.92
CA LEU A 124 -8.58 -1.06 5.56
C LEU A 124 -7.46 -2.10 5.47
N PHE A 125 -7.80 -3.26 4.91
CA PHE A 125 -6.79 -4.23 4.46
C PHE A 125 -6.40 -3.93 3.01
N VAL A 126 -5.13 -3.62 2.78
CA VAL A 126 -4.53 -3.45 1.46
C VAL A 126 -3.61 -4.65 1.20
N PRO A 127 -3.98 -5.57 0.29
CA PRO A 127 -3.15 -6.73 0.02
C PRO A 127 -1.82 -6.34 -0.61
N SER A 128 -0.82 -7.20 -0.44
CA SER A 128 0.50 -6.98 -1.06
C SER A 128 0.39 -6.72 -2.57
N PHE A 129 1.21 -5.79 -3.05
CA PHE A 129 1.34 -5.38 -4.46
C PHE A 129 0.13 -4.67 -5.07
N TRP A 130 -0.91 -4.36 -4.28
CA TRP A 130 -1.96 -3.47 -4.75
C TRP A 130 -1.43 -2.06 -4.90
N TRP A 131 -1.65 -1.50 -6.09
CA TRP A 131 -1.33 -0.12 -6.36
C TRP A 131 -2.25 0.77 -5.56
N HIS A 132 -1.70 1.80 -4.93
CA HIS A 132 -2.46 2.73 -4.11
C HIS A 132 -1.87 4.14 -4.13
N GLU A 133 -2.74 5.13 -4.25
CA GLU A 133 -2.48 6.52 -3.87
C GLU A 133 -3.32 6.86 -2.63
N VAL A 134 -2.72 7.53 -1.66
CA VAL A 134 -3.34 7.80 -0.35
C VAL A 134 -3.33 9.29 -0.07
N ILE A 135 -4.52 9.85 0.09
CA ILE A 135 -4.72 11.27 0.43
C ILE A 135 -5.17 11.32 1.89
N SER A 136 -4.44 12.03 2.73
CA SER A 136 -4.83 12.28 4.11
C SER A 136 -5.65 13.56 4.21
N THR A 137 -6.62 13.62 5.12
CA THR A 137 -7.34 14.84 5.51
C THR A 137 -7.46 14.93 7.04
N PRO A 138 -7.34 16.12 7.64
CA PRO A 138 -7.42 16.25 9.10
C PRO A 138 -8.84 15.94 9.61
N ALA A 139 -8.94 15.69 10.93
CA ALA A 139 -10.24 15.57 11.59
C ALA A 139 -11.00 16.90 11.55
N THR A 140 -12.33 16.83 11.65
CA THR A 140 -13.18 18.03 11.72
C THR A 140 -13.06 18.75 13.05
N HIS A 141 -12.72 18.01 14.12
CA HIS A 141 -12.62 18.52 15.48
C HIS A 141 -11.19 18.92 15.87
N GLU A 142 -10.18 18.52 15.08
CA GLU A 142 -8.76 18.75 15.37
C GLU A 142 -7.96 18.85 14.06
N ALA A 143 -7.02 19.80 13.98
CA ALA A 143 -6.20 20.02 12.79
C ALA A 143 -5.04 19.00 12.63
N ARG A 144 -5.36 17.71 12.73
CA ARG A 144 -4.40 16.59 12.59
C ARG A 144 -5.00 15.39 11.89
N ASN A 145 -4.13 14.59 11.27
CA ASN A 145 -4.43 13.28 10.70
C ASN A 145 -3.49 12.24 11.35
N VAL A 146 -4.06 11.19 11.95
CA VAL A 146 -3.32 10.16 12.67
C VAL A 146 -3.79 8.78 12.23
N ALA A 147 -2.89 7.95 11.74
CA ALA A 147 -3.17 6.56 11.39
C ALA A 147 -2.07 5.64 11.89
N VAL A 148 -2.40 4.38 12.13
CA VAL A 148 -1.42 3.33 12.40
C VAL A 148 -1.57 2.25 11.35
N ASN A 149 -0.46 1.73 10.85
CA ASN A 149 -0.51 0.62 9.93
C ASN A 149 0.44 -0.50 10.36
N TYR A 150 0.00 -1.73 10.10
CA TYR A 150 0.73 -2.95 10.41
C TYR A 150 1.10 -3.62 9.10
N TRP A 151 2.39 -3.71 8.83
CA TRP A 151 2.94 -4.41 7.68
C TRP A 151 3.35 -5.82 8.10
N TYR A 152 2.67 -6.80 7.49
CA TYR A 152 3.00 -8.21 7.61
C TYR A 152 3.67 -8.66 6.32
N LYS A 153 4.52 -9.70 6.42
CA LYS A 153 5.17 -10.27 5.24
C LYS A 153 4.14 -10.69 4.18
N PRO A 154 4.44 -10.55 2.89
CA PRO A 154 3.46 -10.77 1.84
C PRO A 154 3.12 -12.26 1.74
N LEU A 155 1.85 -12.62 1.56
CA LEU A 155 1.43 -14.02 1.40
C LEU A 155 1.98 -14.63 0.11
N TYR A 156 2.24 -13.79 -0.88
CA TYR A 156 2.86 -14.16 -2.12
C TYR A 156 4.13 -13.36 -2.37
N THR A 157 5.10 -13.98 -3.02
CA THR A 157 6.30 -13.32 -3.52
C THR A 157 6.15 -13.07 -5.02
N LYS A 158 6.64 -11.93 -5.48
CA LYS A 158 6.69 -11.56 -6.90
C LYS A 158 8.05 -10.92 -7.15
N ASP A 159 8.75 -11.41 -8.17
CA ASP A 159 10.01 -10.82 -8.61
C ASP A 159 9.69 -9.53 -9.39
N PHE A 160 10.32 -8.42 -9.03
CA PHE A 160 10.17 -7.12 -9.69
C PHE A 160 11.50 -6.61 -10.23
N PRO A 161 11.50 -5.81 -11.31
CA PRO A 161 10.37 -5.46 -12.19
C PRO A 161 10.05 -6.60 -13.17
N CYS A 162 8.78 -6.99 -13.31
CA CYS A 162 8.46 -8.12 -14.21
C CYS A 162 7.01 -8.21 -14.68
N LYS A 163 6.83 -8.27 -15.99
CA LYS A 163 5.52 -8.31 -16.68
C LYS A 163 4.82 -9.66 -16.63
N SER A 164 5.57 -10.76 -16.49
CA SER A 164 5.06 -12.13 -16.58
C SER A 164 5.55 -13.00 -15.42
N CYS A 165 6.01 -12.39 -14.33
CA CYS A 165 6.60 -13.16 -13.24
C CYS A 165 5.55 -13.96 -12.51
N ARG A 166 5.94 -15.19 -12.20
CA ARG A 166 5.09 -16.12 -11.48
C ARG A 166 4.97 -15.62 -10.04
N VAL A 167 3.74 -15.34 -9.63
CA VAL A 167 3.39 -15.13 -8.22
C VAL A 167 3.56 -16.48 -7.51
N ARG A 168 4.40 -16.54 -6.48
CA ARG A 168 4.66 -17.76 -5.70
C ARG A 168 4.17 -17.58 -4.28
N PHE A 169 3.58 -18.61 -3.71
CA PHE A 169 3.22 -18.58 -2.29
C PHE A 169 4.48 -18.40 -1.44
N ASN A 170 4.43 -17.51 -0.46
CA ASN A 170 5.54 -17.24 0.44
C ASN A 170 5.67 -18.38 1.45
N LEU A 171 6.79 -19.10 1.42
CA LEU A 171 7.03 -20.27 2.28
C LEU A 171 7.08 -19.93 3.77
N ALA A 172 7.24 -18.66 4.15
CA ALA A 172 7.02 -18.21 5.54
C ALA A 172 5.64 -18.64 6.08
N TYR A 173 4.66 -18.81 5.19
CA TYR A 173 3.29 -19.19 5.53
C TYR A 173 2.95 -20.64 5.21
N GLU A 174 3.93 -21.52 4.98
CA GLU A 174 3.65 -22.94 4.66
C GLU A 174 2.77 -23.62 5.73
N HIS A 175 2.96 -23.26 6.99
CA HIS A 175 2.16 -23.73 8.12
C HIS A 175 0.66 -23.41 7.97
N VAL A 176 0.31 -22.26 7.39
CA VAL A 176 -1.07 -21.86 7.11
C VAL A 176 -1.70 -22.79 6.08
N LEU A 177 -0.99 -23.10 4.99
CA LEU A 177 -1.49 -24.03 3.96
C LEU A 177 -1.71 -25.43 4.50
N ARG A 178 -0.82 -25.92 5.36
CA ARG A 178 -0.96 -27.24 6.01
C ARG A 178 -2.21 -27.28 6.89
N SER A 179 -2.43 -26.24 7.71
CA SER A 179 -3.61 -26.11 8.58
C SER A 179 -4.92 -26.04 7.79
N LEU A 180 -4.94 -25.31 6.67
CA LEU A 180 -6.14 -25.25 5.81
C LEU A 180 -6.45 -26.60 5.15
N ARG A 181 -5.42 -27.37 4.75
CA ARG A 181 -5.61 -28.72 4.18
C ARG A 181 -6.14 -29.70 5.22
N SER A 182 -5.58 -29.73 6.43
CA SER A 182 -6.04 -30.65 7.47
C SER A 182 -7.50 -30.39 7.86
N LYS A 183 -7.90 -29.11 7.98
CA LYS A 183 -9.30 -28.74 8.26
C LYS A 183 -10.26 -29.16 7.14
N LYS A 184 -9.83 -29.06 5.89
CA LYS A 184 -10.64 -29.49 4.73
C LYS A 184 -10.81 -31.01 4.71
N GLU A 185 -9.77 -31.76 5.07
CA GLU A 185 -9.82 -33.21 5.21
C GLU A 185 -10.73 -33.65 6.36
N GLU A 186 -10.70 -32.95 7.50
CA GLU A 186 -11.64 -33.16 8.62
C GLU A 186 -13.09 -32.88 8.21
N GLN A 187 -13.37 -31.73 7.59
CA GLN A 187 -14.72 -31.40 7.12
C GLN A 187 -15.26 -32.43 6.09
N SER A 188 -14.41 -32.92 5.19
CA SER A 188 -14.82 -33.95 4.23
C SER A 188 -15.08 -35.33 4.85
N ARG A 189 -14.57 -35.59 6.05
CA ARG A 189 -14.82 -36.83 6.80
C ARG A 189 -16.09 -36.74 7.65
N ASP A 190 -16.44 -35.57 8.12
CA ASP A 190 -17.67 -35.33 8.89
C ASP A 190 -18.93 -35.26 8.00
N GLU A 191 -18.77 -35.10 6.68
CA GLU A 191 -19.85 -35.10 5.67
C GLU A 191 -20.17 -36.51 5.09
N LEU A 192 -19.49 -37.56 5.55
CA LEU A 192 -19.68 -38.98 5.15
C LEU A 192 -20.31 -39.81 6.27
#